data_AF-A0A2V9UXE9-F1
#
_entry.id   AF-A0A2V9UXE9-F1
#
_cell.length_a   1.000
_cell.length_b   1.000
_cell.length_c   1.000
_cell.angle_alpha   90.00
_cell.angle_beta   90.00
_cell.angle_gamma   90.00
#
_symmetry.space_group_name_H-M   'P 1'
#
loop_
_entity.id
_entity.type
_entity.pdbx_description
1 polymer ?
#
loop_
_entity_poly.entity_id
_entity_poly.type
_entity_poly.pdbx_seq_one_letter_code
_entity_poly.pdbx_strand_id
1 'polypeptide(L)'
;YNVDSLLAYSAVCGTGLDTIPLPGNISLEQMERIFGDVASLAKKWNKPLSARLQPVQDKKSGDLTDFQDPFLFNTTLHPLP
;
A
#
# COMPACT_ATOMS: atom_id res chain seq x y z
N TYR A 1 -9.01 2.61 -8.46
CA TYR A 1 -8.37 3.45 -7.43
C TYR A 1 -6.92 3.02 -7.31
N ASN A 2 -6.03 3.86 -6.78
CA ASN A 2 -4.58 3.59 -6.63
C ASN A 2 -4.13 3.84 -5.18
N VAL A 3 -2.83 3.71 -4.89
CA VAL A 3 -2.29 3.93 -3.53
C VAL A 3 -2.61 5.33 -3.01
N ASP A 4 -2.52 6.36 -3.84
CA ASP A 4 -2.85 7.75 -3.44
C ASP A 4 -4.31 7.90 -3.04
N SER A 5 -5.21 7.20 -3.75
CA SER A 5 -6.64 7.18 -3.41
C SER A 5 -6.85 6.58 -2.01
N LEU A 6 -6.17 5.47 -1.71
CA LEU A 6 -6.25 4.81 -0.40
C LEU A 6 -5.65 5.66 0.72
N LEU A 7 -4.55 6.36 0.43
CA LEU A 7 -3.95 7.29 1.36
C LEU A 7 -4.85 8.50 1.63
N ALA A 8 -5.52 9.04 0.61
CA ALA A 8 -6.50 10.10 0.77
C ALA A 8 -7.68 9.65 1.67
N TYR A 9 -8.17 8.42 1.50
CA TYR A 9 -9.19 7.86 2.38
C TYR A 9 -8.71 7.70 3.84
N SER A 10 -7.42 7.42 4.03
CA SER A 10 -6.77 7.36 5.34
C SER A 10 -6.65 8.73 6.03
N ALA A 11 -6.82 9.84 5.30
CA ALA A 11 -6.95 11.15 5.95
C ALA A 11 -8.20 11.22 6.82
N VAL A 12 -9.28 10.53 6.42
CA VAL A 12 -10.56 10.48 7.14
C VAL A 12 -10.61 9.30 8.11
N CYS A 13 -10.24 8.08 7.68
CA CYS A 13 -10.24 6.86 8.51
C CYS A 13 -8.88 6.62 9.23
N GLY A 14 -8.85 5.86 10.32
CA GLY A 14 -7.65 5.72 11.18
C GLY A 14 -6.62 4.65 10.78
N THR A 15 -6.92 3.76 9.84
CA THR A 15 -6.11 2.55 9.61
C THR A 15 -4.77 2.82 8.91
N GLY A 16 -4.76 3.77 7.97
CA GLY A 16 -3.62 3.94 7.06
C GLY A 16 -3.63 2.92 5.92
N LEU A 17 -2.46 2.55 5.44
CA LEU A 17 -2.29 1.60 4.34
C LEU A 17 -2.11 0.19 4.89
N ASP A 18 -3.13 -0.64 4.79
CA ASP A 18 -3.08 -1.98 5.35
C ASP A 18 -3.20 -3.09 4.31
N THR A 19 -2.34 -4.10 4.43
CA THR A 19 -2.28 -5.28 3.56
C THR A 19 -2.17 -4.93 2.07
N ILE A 20 -1.55 -3.80 1.73
CA ILE A 20 -1.54 -3.29 0.34
C ILE A 20 -0.56 -4.10 -0.52
N PRO A 21 -1.04 -4.88 -1.52
CA PRO A 21 -0.17 -5.65 -2.38
C PRO A 21 0.47 -4.74 -3.44
N LEU A 22 1.77 -4.89 -3.63
CA LEU A 22 2.56 -4.10 -4.57
C LEU A 22 3.33 -5.02 -5.53
N PRO A 23 3.62 -4.56 -6.76
CA PRO A 23 4.57 -5.23 -7.64
C PRO A 23 5.88 -5.56 -6.93
N GLY A 24 6.42 -6.77 -7.17
CA GLY A 24 7.63 -7.26 -6.51
C GLY A 24 8.90 -6.51 -6.93
N ASN A 25 8.84 -5.77 -8.04
CA ASN A 25 9.93 -4.93 -8.52
C ASN A 25 9.93 -3.50 -7.92
N ILE A 26 9.16 -3.26 -6.86
CA ILE A 26 9.20 -1.98 -6.14
C ILE A 26 10.59 -1.69 -5.58
N SER A 27 11.09 -0.48 -5.82
CA SER A 27 12.37 -0.02 -5.27
C SER A 27 12.24 0.45 -3.81
N LEU A 28 13.37 0.45 -3.10
CA LEU A 28 13.43 1.03 -1.75
C LEU A 28 13.03 2.51 -1.74
N GLU A 29 13.49 3.30 -2.70
CA GLU A 29 13.17 4.72 -2.79
C GLU A 29 11.65 4.95 -2.96
N GLN A 30 10.99 4.13 -3.78
CA GLN A 30 9.53 4.21 -3.91
C GLN A 30 8.82 3.85 -2.61
N MET A 31 9.32 2.85 -1.90
CA MET A 31 8.75 2.44 -0.62
C MET A 31 8.93 3.52 0.45
N GLU A 32 10.10 4.17 0.49
CA GLU A 32 10.38 5.31 1.37
C GLU A 32 9.44 6.48 1.11
N ARG A 33 9.14 6.79 -0.16
CA ARG A 33 8.17 7.83 -0.52
C ARG A 33 6.77 7.51 0.01
N ILE A 34 6.28 6.29 -0.20
CA ILE A 34 4.97 5.85 0.31
C ILE A 34 4.91 5.98 1.85
N PHE A 35 5.94 5.49 2.56
CA PHE A 35 6.00 5.63 4.02
C PHE A 35 6.10 7.10 4.47
N GLY A 36 6.84 7.93 3.74
CA GLY A 36 6.97 9.37 3.97
C GLY A 36 5.62 10.09 3.84
N ASP A 37 4.81 9.73 2.87
CA ASP A 37 3.47 10.29 2.69
C ASP A 37 2.52 9.87 3.82
N VAL A 38 2.56 8.59 4.24
CA VAL A 38 1.80 8.10 5.41
C VAL A 38 2.22 8.85 6.68
N ALA A 39 3.53 9.00 6.91
CA ALA A 39 4.07 9.70 8.08
C ALA A 39 3.68 11.19 8.07
N SER A 40 3.75 11.84 6.92
CA SER A 40 3.34 13.24 6.74
C SER A 40 1.86 13.43 7.05
N LEU A 41 1.01 12.51 6.58
CA LEU A 41 -0.42 12.53 6.84
C LEU A 41 -0.73 12.27 8.32
N ALA A 42 -0.09 11.27 8.92
CA ALA A 42 -0.21 10.94 10.34
C ALA A 42 0.15 12.15 11.21
N LYS A 43 1.26 12.82 10.90
CA LYS A 43 1.72 14.01 11.63
C LYS A 43 0.78 15.19 11.45
N LYS A 44 0.37 15.48 10.21
CA LYS A 44 -0.49 16.62 9.89
C LYS A 44 -1.85 16.55 10.58
N TRP A 45 -2.44 15.36 10.63
CA TRP A 45 -3.77 15.15 11.21
C TRP A 45 -3.74 14.64 12.65
N ASN A 46 -2.56 14.45 13.24
CA ASN A 46 -2.37 13.85 14.56
C ASN A 46 -3.10 12.51 14.70
N LYS A 47 -2.90 11.61 13.73
CA LYS A 47 -3.55 10.29 13.64
C LYS A 47 -2.52 9.16 13.72
N PRO A 48 -2.83 8.04 14.40
CA PRO A 48 -1.94 6.89 14.49
C PRO A 48 -2.07 6.01 13.24
N LEU A 49 -1.65 6.52 12.08
CA LEU A 49 -1.69 5.73 10.84
C LEU A 49 -0.57 4.70 10.80
N SER A 50 -0.86 3.55 10.20
CA SER A 50 0.11 2.48 9.96
C SER A 50 0.27 2.20 8.46
N ALA A 51 1.36 1.53 8.10
CA ALA A 51 1.60 1.10 6.73
C ALA A 51 2.14 -0.35 6.73
N ARG A 52 1.38 -1.27 6.12
CA ARG A 52 1.75 -2.67 5.86
C ARG A 52 1.67 -2.93 4.36
N LEU A 53 2.81 -2.81 3.71
CA LEU A 53 2.97 -3.02 2.28
C LEU A 53 3.42 -4.46 2.02
N GLN A 54 2.89 -5.09 0.98
CA GLN A 54 3.16 -6.49 0.64
C GLN A 54 3.70 -6.59 -0.80
N PRO A 55 5.02 -6.41 -1.03
CA PRO A 55 5.62 -6.68 -2.33
C PRO A 55 5.43 -8.16 -2.70
N VAL A 56 4.81 -8.42 -3.85
CA VAL A 56 4.55 -9.78 -4.33
C VAL A 56 5.65 -10.17 -5.31
N GLN A 57 6.52 -11.09 -4.87
CA GLN A 57 7.66 -11.56 -5.65
C GLN A 57 7.24 -12.06 -7.03
N ASP A 58 8.07 -11.79 -8.05
CA ASP A 58 7.90 -12.21 -9.44
C ASP A 58 6.60 -11.75 -10.12
N LYS A 59 5.89 -10.78 -9.53
CA LYS A 59 4.67 -10.19 -10.08
C LYS A 59 4.85 -8.72 -10.41
N LYS A 60 4.21 -8.28 -11.49
CA LYS A 60 4.20 -6.89 -11.97
C LYS A 60 2.79 -6.31 -11.94
N SER A 61 2.70 -5.00 -12.15
CA SER A 61 1.42 -4.31 -12.33
C SER A 61 0.57 -5.00 -13.40
N GLY A 62 -0.72 -5.18 -13.11
CA GLY A 62 -1.69 -5.88 -13.95
C GLY A 62 -1.80 -7.37 -13.67
N ASP A 63 -0.83 -7.99 -12.99
CA ASP A 63 -0.94 -9.40 -12.61
C ASP A 63 -1.90 -9.57 -11.42
N LEU A 64 -2.54 -10.75 -11.36
CA LEU A 64 -3.32 -11.16 -10.18
C LEU A 64 -2.38 -11.73 -9.12
N THR A 65 -2.60 -11.35 -7.86
CA THR A 65 -1.98 -12.00 -6.71
C THR A 65 -2.47 -13.44 -6.58
N ASP A 66 -1.71 -14.28 -5.89
CA ASP A 66 -2.04 -15.68 -5.64
C ASP A 66 -1.74 -16.04 -4.17
N PHE A 67 -2.38 -15.32 -3.26
CA PHE A 67 -2.26 -15.52 -1.84
C PHE A 67 -2.87 -16.88 -1.44
N GLN A 68 -2.09 -17.67 -0.72
CA GLN A 68 -2.51 -18.93 -0.11
C GLN A 68 -2.80 -18.74 1.39
N ASP A 69 -3.39 -17.59 1.74
CA ASP A 69 -3.74 -17.22 3.11
C ASP A 69 -5.27 -17.12 3.25
N PRO A 70 -5.88 -17.71 4.29
CA PRO A 70 -7.34 -17.73 4.45
C PRO A 70 -7.97 -16.35 4.69
N PHE A 71 -7.19 -15.32 5.04
CA PHE A 71 -7.65 -13.96 5.32
C PHE A 71 -7.32 -12.97 4.20
N LEU A 72 -6.55 -13.37 3.19
CA LEU A 72 -6.22 -12.54 2.05
C LEU A 72 -6.97 -12.98 0.80
N PHE A 73 -7.52 -12.00 0.08
CA PHE A 73 -8.20 -12.23 -1.20
C PHE A 73 -7.29 -11.83 -2.35
N ASN A 74 -7.38 -12.60 -3.43
CA ASN A 74 -6.62 -12.28 -4.64
C ASN A 74 -7.16 -11.01 -5.30
N THR A 75 -6.23 -10.15 -5.70
CA THR A 75 -6.53 -8.86 -6.32
C THR A 75 -5.52 -8.54 -7.41
N THR A 76 -5.83 -7.56 -8.24
CA THR A 76 -4.94 -7.09 -9.31
C THR A 76 -3.93 -6.12 -8.76
N LEU A 77 -2.65 -6.33 -9.07
CA LEU A 77 -1.59 -5.39 -8.71
C LEU A 77 -1.73 -4.10 -9.50
N HIS A 78 -1.74 -2.98 -8.79
CA HIS A 78 -1.81 -1.66 -9.39
C HIS A 78 -0.41 -1.12 -9.73
N PRO A 79 -0.31 -0.15 -10.66
CA PRO A 79 0.94 0.55 -10.93
C PRO A 79 1.51 1.21 -9.66
N LEU A 80 2.83 1.20 -9.57
CA LEU A 80 3.54 1.91 -8.50
C LEU A 80 3.44 3.42 -8.72
N PRO A 81 3.35 4.21 -7.63
CA PRO A 81 3.56 5.65 -7.68
C PRO A 81 5.02 6.02 -7.98
#